data_AF-A0A315Y362-F1
#
_entry.id   AF-A0A315Y362-F1
#
_cell.length_a   1.000
_cell.length_b   1.000
_cell.length_c   1.000
_cell.angle_alpha   90.00
_cell.angle_beta   90.00
_cell.angle_gamma   90.00
#
_symmetry.space_group_name_H-M   'P 1'
#
loop_
_entity.id
_entity.type
_entity.pdbx_description
1 polymer ?
#
loop_
_entity_poly.entity_id
_entity_poly.type
_entity_poly.pdbx_seq_one_letter_code
_entity_poly.pdbx_strand_id
1 'polypeptide(L)'
;MKLSKLFSLMKQHKSVQIRQGRAAQWVGDSSSLYPIYNLPQLNEAAMQELLGVSDDAWDKYKYEEYEAMKYSEEDNIDGMYQLDRLKIIICWSGKELIPLVGGGKIFFIQAKYLKPFDDIGLLSFWYREEPLRDGVIGVNEGMCLAGLVMPIVVDDRVFIETLYRVYELTKRQAGEEA
;
A
#
# COMPACT_ATOMS: atom_id res chain seq x y z
N MET A 1 -0.26 -10.03 10.19
CA MET A 1 -0.52 -10.07 8.72
C MET A 1 -0.83 -11.49 8.25
N LYS A 2 -1.72 -11.67 7.25
CA LYS A 2 -2.06 -12.96 6.61
C LYS A 2 -1.30 -13.19 5.31
N LEU A 3 -0.38 -14.16 5.29
CA LEU A 3 0.38 -14.56 4.08
C LEU A 3 -0.52 -15.02 2.93
N SER A 4 -1.60 -15.75 3.21
CA SER A 4 -2.52 -16.22 2.17
C SER A 4 -3.14 -15.07 1.37
N LYS A 5 -3.48 -13.95 2.03
CA LYS A 5 -4.03 -12.75 1.39
C LYS A 5 -2.96 -12.02 0.56
N LEU A 6 -1.73 -11.96 1.07
CA LEU A 6 -0.58 -11.42 0.34
C LEU A 6 -0.32 -12.21 -0.96
N PHE A 7 -0.30 -13.55 -0.87
CA PHE A 7 -0.11 -14.42 -2.03
C PHE A 7 -1.27 -14.34 -3.02
N SER A 8 -2.51 -14.19 -2.54
CA SER A 8 -3.65 -13.91 -3.42
C SER A 8 -3.49 -12.59 -4.19
N LEU A 9 -2.99 -11.54 -3.55
CA LEU A 9 -2.75 -10.24 -4.17
C LEU A 9 -1.73 -10.36 -5.31
N MET A 10 -0.59 -11.04 -5.06
CA MET A 10 0.44 -11.28 -6.07
C MET A 10 -0.08 -12.08 -7.26
N LYS A 11 -0.85 -13.14 -7.00
CA LYS A 11 -1.49 -13.94 -8.06
C LYS A 11 -2.46 -13.12 -8.91
N GLN A 12 -3.24 -12.26 -8.27
CA GLN A 12 -4.20 -11.40 -8.97
C GLN A 12 -3.49 -10.40 -9.89
N HIS A 13 -2.35 -9.83 -9.46
CA HIS A 13 -1.62 -8.83 -10.23
C HIS A 13 -0.55 -9.41 -11.15
N LYS A 14 -0.24 -10.71 -11.00
CA LYS A 14 0.88 -11.37 -11.69
C LYS A 14 2.18 -10.57 -11.55
N SER A 15 2.46 -10.12 -10.34
CA SER A 15 3.67 -9.39 -10.04
C SER A 15 4.18 -9.78 -8.67
N VAL A 16 5.48 -10.06 -8.61
CA VAL A 16 6.20 -10.40 -7.40
C VAL A 16 7.45 -9.55 -7.37
N GLN A 17 7.63 -8.81 -6.29
CA GLN A 17 8.85 -8.09 -5.98
C GLN A 17 9.40 -8.62 -4.65
N ILE A 18 10.68 -8.98 -4.65
CA ILE A 18 11.44 -9.29 -3.43
C ILE A 18 12.48 -8.19 -3.21
N ARG A 19 12.62 -7.75 -1.97
CA ARG A 19 13.70 -6.86 -1.54
C ARG A 19 14.35 -7.39 -0.27
N GLN A 20 15.68 -7.42 -0.28
CA GLN A 20 16.44 -7.78 0.89
C GLN A 20 16.49 -6.59 1.85
N GLY A 21 15.89 -6.79 3.03
CA GLY A 21 15.93 -5.85 4.13
C GLY A 21 16.90 -6.29 5.22
N ARG A 22 17.19 -5.41 6.17
CA ARG A 22 18.17 -5.68 7.23
C ARG A 22 17.69 -6.76 8.21
N ALA A 23 16.39 -6.72 8.55
CA ALA A 23 15.80 -7.61 9.56
C ALA A 23 14.90 -8.70 8.96
N ALA A 24 14.42 -8.50 7.73
CA ALA A 24 13.58 -9.43 7.01
C ALA A 24 13.70 -9.21 5.50
N GLN A 25 13.33 -10.22 4.72
CA GLN A 25 13.01 -10.04 3.31
C GLN A 25 11.61 -9.43 3.17
N TRP A 26 11.45 -8.52 2.23
CA TRP A 26 10.19 -7.85 1.95
C TRP A 26 9.65 -8.31 0.62
N VAL A 27 8.38 -8.70 0.61
CA VAL A 27 7.73 -9.26 -0.58
C VAL A 27 6.47 -8.48 -0.88
N GLY A 28 6.20 -8.23 -2.14
CA GLY A 28 4.98 -7.54 -2.57
C GLY A 28 4.91 -7.38 -4.07
N ASP A 29 4.46 -6.22 -4.52
CA ASP A 29 4.45 -5.80 -5.92
C ASP A 29 5.05 -4.38 -6.04
N SER A 30 4.95 -3.75 -7.21
CA SER A 30 5.47 -2.40 -7.41
C SER A 30 4.75 -1.31 -6.60
N SER A 31 3.65 -1.65 -5.91
CA SER A 31 2.78 -0.72 -5.18
C SER A 31 2.71 -0.99 -3.67
N SER A 32 3.21 -2.12 -3.20
CA SER A 32 3.20 -2.48 -1.78
C SER A 32 4.30 -3.48 -1.44
N LEU A 33 4.84 -3.41 -0.22
CA LEU A 33 5.86 -4.31 0.31
C LEU A 33 5.49 -4.72 1.73
N TYR A 34 5.70 -5.99 2.06
CA TYR A 34 5.36 -6.56 3.36
C TYR A 34 6.54 -7.38 3.88
N PRO A 35 6.92 -7.26 5.16
CA PRO A 35 8.01 -8.02 5.72
C PRO A 35 7.58 -9.48 5.90
N ILE A 36 8.47 -10.40 5.54
CA ILE A 36 8.27 -11.83 5.67
C ILE A 36 9.31 -12.39 6.64
N TYR A 37 8.81 -12.79 7.80
CA TYR A 37 9.61 -13.43 8.84
C TYR A 37 9.47 -14.94 8.78
N ASN A 38 10.50 -15.64 9.27
CA ASN A 38 10.49 -17.10 9.47
C ASN A 38 10.31 -17.95 8.20
N LEU A 39 10.61 -17.38 7.02
CA LEU A 39 10.78 -18.16 5.80
C LEU A 39 12.26 -18.20 5.42
N PRO A 40 12.72 -19.27 4.73
CA PRO A 40 14.02 -19.28 4.06
C PRO A 40 14.15 -18.11 3.08
N GLN A 41 15.39 -17.87 2.62
CA GLN A 41 15.66 -16.91 1.56
C GLN A 41 14.76 -17.19 0.36
N LEU A 42 13.92 -16.23 0.01
CA LEU A 42 13.02 -16.30 -1.12
C LEU A 42 13.78 -15.92 -2.39
N ASN A 43 13.49 -16.66 -3.44
CA ASN A 43 13.93 -16.41 -4.81
C ASN A 43 12.77 -16.76 -5.76
N GLU A 44 13.01 -16.67 -7.06
CA GLU A 44 11.98 -16.88 -8.08
C GLU A 44 11.30 -18.26 -7.96
N ALA A 45 12.10 -19.33 -7.89
CA ALA A 45 11.59 -20.70 -7.79
C ALA A 45 10.78 -20.92 -6.50
N ALA A 46 11.28 -20.42 -5.36
CA ALA A 46 10.57 -20.51 -4.09
C ALA A 46 9.23 -19.75 -4.14
N MET A 47 9.19 -18.57 -4.78
CA MET A 47 7.95 -17.81 -4.93
C MET A 47 6.95 -18.50 -5.84
N GLN A 48 7.42 -19.07 -6.94
CA GLN A 48 6.56 -19.84 -7.85
C GLN A 48 5.90 -21.01 -7.13
N GLU A 49 6.67 -21.76 -6.34
CA GLU A 49 6.19 -22.88 -5.53
C GLU A 49 5.18 -22.41 -4.47
N LEU A 50 5.52 -21.37 -3.68
CA LEU A 50 4.66 -20.82 -2.63
C LEU A 50 3.33 -20.28 -3.17
N LEU A 51 3.35 -19.69 -4.37
CA LEU A 51 2.14 -19.21 -5.01
C LEU A 51 1.31 -20.35 -5.62
N GLY A 52 1.92 -21.51 -5.86
CA GLY A 52 1.30 -22.69 -6.46
C GLY A 52 0.96 -22.47 -7.93
N VAL A 53 1.91 -21.91 -8.69
CA VAL A 53 1.71 -21.46 -10.08
C VAL A 53 2.53 -22.36 -11.02
N SER A 54 1.91 -22.90 -12.06
CA SER A 54 2.60 -23.68 -13.10
C SER A 54 3.55 -22.81 -13.92
N ASP A 55 4.56 -23.41 -14.55
CA ASP A 55 5.54 -22.70 -15.41
C ASP A 55 4.86 -21.82 -16.47
N ASP A 56 3.92 -22.39 -17.26
CA ASP A 56 3.16 -21.65 -18.29
C ASP A 56 2.37 -20.43 -17.75
N ALA A 57 2.01 -20.47 -16.47
CA ALA A 57 1.31 -19.37 -15.82
C ALA A 57 2.30 -18.36 -15.24
N TRP A 58 3.47 -18.82 -14.77
CA TRP A 58 4.56 -18.01 -14.24
C TRP A 58 5.17 -17.10 -15.30
N ASP A 59 5.26 -17.52 -16.56
CA ASP A 59 5.75 -16.70 -17.68
C ASP A 59 5.01 -15.36 -17.86
N LYS A 60 3.80 -15.25 -17.30
CA LYS A 60 2.97 -14.04 -17.34
C LYS A 60 3.20 -13.14 -16.13
N TYR A 61 4.06 -13.54 -15.20
CA TYR A 61 4.39 -12.78 -14.00
C TYR A 61 5.55 -11.83 -14.28
N LYS A 62 5.46 -10.65 -13.69
CA LYS A 62 6.61 -9.77 -13.53
C LYS A 62 7.32 -10.12 -12.22
N TYR A 63 8.47 -10.77 -12.30
CA TYR A 63 9.35 -11.04 -11.16
C TYR A 63 10.49 -10.01 -11.11
N GLU A 64 10.71 -9.40 -9.95
CA GLU A 64 11.85 -8.51 -9.70
C GLU A 64 12.45 -8.78 -8.32
N GLU A 65 13.77 -8.89 -8.25
CA GLU A 65 14.51 -9.07 -7.00
C GLU A 65 15.55 -7.96 -6.83
N TYR A 66 15.68 -7.45 -5.60
CA TYR A 66 16.63 -6.41 -5.27
C TYR A 66 17.37 -6.74 -3.98
N GLU A 67 18.69 -6.55 -4.01
CA GLU A 67 19.60 -6.73 -2.86
C GLU A 67 19.43 -5.69 -1.73
N ALA A 68 18.54 -4.71 -1.92
CA ALA A 68 18.33 -3.65 -0.96
C ALA A 68 16.88 -3.15 -0.94
N MET A 69 16.47 -2.73 0.26
CA MET A 69 15.23 -2.03 0.47
C MET A 69 15.23 -0.63 -0.17
N LYS A 70 14.07 -0.27 -0.72
CA LYS A 70 13.86 1.02 -1.38
C LYS A 70 13.53 2.15 -0.38
N TYR A 71 12.93 1.77 0.74
CA TYR A 71 12.43 2.65 1.79
C TYR A 71 13.02 2.21 3.13
N SER A 72 13.11 3.13 4.09
CA SER A 72 13.52 2.76 5.46
C SER A 72 12.58 1.70 6.03
N GLU A 73 13.18 0.71 6.70
CA GLU A 73 12.49 -0.40 7.36
C GLU A 73 12.24 -0.14 8.85
N GLU A 74 12.73 0.98 9.38
CA GLU A 74 12.63 1.30 10.81
C GLU A 74 11.16 1.57 11.21
N ASP A 75 10.78 1.21 12.42
CA ASP A 75 9.42 1.45 12.92
C ASP A 75 9.06 2.94 12.95
N ASN A 76 10.07 3.79 13.19
CA ASN A 76 9.99 5.23 13.24
C ASN A 76 11.13 5.86 12.42
N ILE A 77 10.84 6.93 11.69
CA ILE A 77 11.83 7.73 10.99
C ILE A 77 11.57 9.22 11.21
N ASP A 78 12.61 10.03 11.11
CA ASP A 78 12.47 11.48 11.16
C ASP A 78 11.56 11.99 10.04
N GLY A 79 10.69 12.94 10.37
CA GLY A 79 9.75 13.55 9.41
C GLY A 79 8.51 12.70 9.09
N MET A 80 8.33 11.53 9.71
CA MET A 80 7.06 10.81 9.58
C MET A 80 5.93 11.51 10.33
N TYR A 81 4.72 11.49 9.76
CA TYR A 81 3.53 12.01 10.42
C TYR A 81 2.33 11.11 10.20
N GLN A 82 1.44 11.09 11.20
CA GLN A 82 0.28 10.23 11.19
C GLN A 82 -0.74 10.71 10.14
N LEU A 83 -1.40 9.73 9.52
CA LEU A 83 -2.51 9.94 8.61
C LEU A 83 -3.79 9.37 9.21
N ASP A 84 -4.85 10.16 9.15
CA ASP A 84 -6.20 9.74 9.51
C ASP A 84 -6.88 9.08 8.31
N ARG A 85 -7.34 7.84 8.51
CA ARG A 85 -8.15 7.14 7.52
C ARG A 85 -9.57 7.66 7.56
N LEU A 86 -10.04 8.23 6.45
CA LEU A 86 -11.44 8.62 6.34
C LEU A 86 -12.35 7.39 6.25
N LYS A 87 -13.55 7.49 6.83
CA LYS A 87 -14.57 6.43 6.79
C LYS A 87 -15.37 6.42 5.48
N ILE A 88 -14.67 6.59 4.36
CA ILE A 88 -15.24 6.55 3.01
C ILE A 88 -14.35 5.70 2.10
N ILE A 89 -14.95 5.11 1.07
CA ILE A 89 -14.25 4.44 -0.02
C ILE A 89 -14.72 5.12 -1.31
N ILE A 90 -13.77 5.50 -2.17
CA ILE A 90 -14.05 6.11 -3.46
C ILE A 90 -13.75 5.11 -4.55
N CYS A 91 -14.78 4.71 -5.30
CA CYS A 91 -14.61 3.84 -6.46
C CYS A 91 -14.32 4.69 -7.70
N TRP A 92 -13.10 4.62 -8.24
CA TRP A 92 -12.70 5.35 -9.44
C TRP A 92 -11.89 4.46 -10.38
N SER A 93 -12.27 4.42 -11.67
CA SER A 93 -11.56 3.67 -12.71
C SER A 93 -11.26 2.21 -12.32
N GLY A 94 -12.25 1.54 -11.73
CA GLY A 94 -12.14 0.15 -11.28
C GLY A 94 -11.29 -0.07 -10.02
N LYS A 95 -10.86 1.00 -9.34
CA LYS A 95 -10.09 0.93 -8.09
C LYS A 95 -10.95 1.41 -6.91
N GLU A 96 -10.82 0.73 -5.79
CA GLU A 96 -11.35 1.17 -4.50
C GLU A 96 -10.26 1.98 -3.78
N LEU A 97 -10.46 3.28 -3.67
CA LEU A 97 -9.52 4.22 -3.08
C LEU A 97 -9.92 4.54 -1.64
N ILE A 98 -8.96 4.43 -0.73
CA ILE A 98 -9.10 4.86 0.66
C ILE A 98 -8.34 6.19 0.80
N PRO A 99 -9.02 7.29 1.14
CA PRO A 99 -8.37 8.56 1.45
C PRO A 99 -7.77 8.52 2.86
N LEU A 100 -6.53 8.98 2.94
CA LEU A 100 -5.76 9.19 4.17
C LEU A 100 -5.37 10.66 4.26
N VAL A 101 -5.62 11.32 5.39
CA VAL A 101 -5.44 12.77 5.55
C VAL A 101 -4.43 13.07 6.64
N GLY A 102 -3.50 13.97 6.37
CA GLY A 102 -2.50 14.42 7.35
C GLY A 102 -1.47 15.33 6.70
N GLY A 103 -0.76 16.12 7.51
CA GLY A 103 0.28 17.05 7.01
C GLY A 103 -0.26 18.08 5.99
N GLY A 104 -1.55 18.43 6.07
CA GLY A 104 -2.21 19.32 5.11
C GLY A 104 -2.46 18.71 3.72
N LYS A 105 -2.32 17.39 3.56
CA LYS A 105 -2.47 16.67 2.30
C LYS A 105 -3.50 15.54 2.42
N ILE A 106 -4.01 15.10 1.26
CA ILE A 106 -4.81 13.89 1.12
C ILE A 106 -4.04 12.92 0.23
N PHE A 107 -3.84 11.71 0.73
CA PHE A 107 -3.26 10.60 -0.01
C PHE A 107 -4.33 9.57 -0.30
N PHE A 108 -4.21 8.85 -1.42
CA PHE A 108 -5.09 7.75 -1.76
C PHE A 108 -4.30 6.45 -1.81
N ILE A 109 -4.82 5.37 -1.24
CA ILE A 109 -4.29 4.01 -1.42
C ILE A 109 -5.38 3.09 -1.95
N GLN A 110 -4.99 2.02 -2.65
CA GLN A 110 -5.98 1.01 -3.05
C GLN A 110 -6.31 0.10 -1.86
N ALA A 111 -7.60 -0.07 -1.58
CA ALA A 111 -8.10 -0.87 -0.47
C ALA A 111 -7.55 -2.31 -0.46
N LYS A 112 -7.32 -2.89 -1.64
CA LYS A 112 -6.78 -4.25 -1.80
C LYS A 112 -5.42 -4.46 -1.10
N TYR A 113 -4.61 -3.41 -0.95
CA TYR A 113 -3.32 -3.47 -0.27
C TYR A 113 -3.44 -3.54 1.26
N LEU A 114 -4.65 -3.35 1.81
CA LEU A 114 -4.91 -3.57 3.23
C LEU A 114 -5.42 -4.98 3.55
N LYS A 115 -5.77 -5.79 2.54
CA LYS A 115 -6.27 -7.17 2.73
C LYS A 115 -5.34 -8.08 3.54
N PRO A 116 -4.00 -7.98 3.44
CA PRO A 116 -3.09 -8.72 4.31
C PRO A 116 -3.27 -8.42 5.81
N PHE A 117 -3.95 -7.32 6.16
CA PHE A 117 -4.15 -6.85 7.53
C PHE A 117 -5.61 -6.92 8.01
N ASP A 118 -6.54 -7.56 7.27
CA ASP A 118 -8.00 -7.53 7.55
C ASP A 118 -8.41 -7.87 9.00
N ASP A 119 -7.64 -8.70 9.71
CA ASP A 119 -7.96 -9.13 11.09
C ASP A 119 -7.27 -8.27 12.18
N ILE A 120 -6.48 -7.28 11.79
CA ILE A 120 -5.71 -6.45 12.72
C ILE A 120 -6.55 -5.26 13.14
N GLY A 121 -6.97 -5.24 14.41
CA GLY A 121 -7.85 -4.19 14.94
C GLY A 121 -7.18 -2.83 15.16
N LEU A 122 -5.84 -2.79 15.25
CA LEU A 122 -5.08 -1.59 15.58
C LEU A 122 -4.09 -1.22 14.48
N LEU A 123 -4.62 -0.84 13.33
CA LEU A 123 -3.83 -0.27 12.24
C LEU A 123 -3.72 1.24 12.38
N SER A 124 -2.51 1.76 12.28
CA SER A 124 -2.25 3.18 12.07
C SER A 124 -1.53 3.40 10.73
N PHE A 125 -1.71 4.58 10.16
CA PHE A 125 -1.12 4.95 8.87
C PHE A 125 -0.20 6.13 9.08
N TRP A 126 0.98 6.08 8.48
CA TRP A 126 2.00 7.11 8.64
C TRP A 126 2.58 7.45 7.27
N TYR A 127 2.59 8.72 6.91
CA TYR A 127 3.37 9.14 5.76
C TYR A 127 4.84 9.21 6.16
N ARG A 128 5.69 8.56 5.37
CA ARG A 128 7.14 8.44 5.57
C ARG A 128 7.82 9.27 4.49
N GLU A 129 8.30 10.45 4.87
CA GLU A 129 9.03 11.34 3.96
C GLU A 129 10.38 10.73 3.58
N GLU A 130 10.73 10.86 2.31
CA GLU A 130 11.98 10.37 1.75
C GLU A 130 12.66 11.52 1.02
N PRO A 131 13.87 11.97 1.42
CA PRO A 131 14.48 13.18 0.87
C PRO A 131 14.73 13.14 -0.65
N LEU A 132 14.89 11.95 -1.22
CA LEU A 132 15.31 11.76 -2.62
C LEU A 132 14.22 11.14 -3.51
N ARG A 133 13.02 10.87 -2.96
CA ARG A 133 11.97 10.09 -3.65
C ARG A 133 10.59 10.50 -3.16
N ASP A 134 9.55 10.09 -3.89
CA ASP A 134 8.19 10.16 -3.36
C ASP A 134 8.09 9.31 -2.09
N GLY A 135 7.46 9.90 -1.07
CA GLY A 135 7.24 9.23 0.20
C GLY A 135 6.29 8.04 0.06
N VAL A 136 6.22 7.25 1.13
CA VAL A 136 5.44 6.02 1.19
C VAL A 136 4.55 6.01 2.41
N ILE A 137 3.45 5.27 2.37
CA ILE A 137 2.58 5.10 3.53
C ILE A 137 3.03 3.85 4.27
N GLY A 138 3.52 4.04 5.50
CA GLY A 138 3.69 2.97 6.47
C GLY A 138 2.34 2.56 7.02
N VAL A 139 2.08 1.25 6.99
CA VAL A 139 0.97 0.60 7.70
C VAL A 139 1.57 -0.03 8.94
N ASN A 140 1.18 0.45 10.12
CA ASN A 140 1.72 -0.01 11.38
C ASN A 140 0.67 -0.82 12.15
N GLU A 141 1.09 -1.95 12.73
CA GLU A 141 0.32 -2.70 13.72
C GLU A 141 0.83 -2.30 15.10
N GLY A 142 0.01 -1.55 15.84
CA GLY A 142 0.48 -0.85 17.04
C GLY A 142 1.62 0.11 16.70
N MET A 143 2.81 -0.13 17.27
CA MET A 143 4.00 0.69 17.04
C MET A 143 4.95 0.14 15.97
N CYS A 144 4.69 -1.07 15.45
CA CYS A 144 5.60 -1.75 14.54
C CYS A 144 5.18 -1.57 13.08
N LEU A 145 6.14 -1.32 12.19
CA LEU A 145 5.91 -1.27 10.75
C LEU A 145 5.53 -2.67 10.24
N ALA A 146 4.33 -2.79 9.71
CA ALA A 146 3.78 -4.06 9.22
C ALA A 146 3.71 -4.12 7.68
N GLY A 147 3.83 -2.98 7.00
CA GLY A 147 3.92 -2.92 5.54
C GLY A 147 4.08 -1.51 5.03
N LEU A 148 4.43 -1.41 3.75
CA LEU A 148 4.59 -0.17 3.02
C LEU A 148 3.64 -0.19 1.84
N VAL A 149 2.88 0.87 1.64
CA VAL A 149 1.93 1.03 0.54
C VAL A 149 2.21 2.34 -0.17
N MET A 150 2.39 2.27 -1.49
CA MET A 150 2.61 3.45 -2.31
C MET A 150 1.30 4.25 -2.41
N PRO A 151 1.33 5.57 -2.16
CA PRO A 151 0.19 6.42 -2.48
C PRO A 151 -0.06 6.40 -4.00
N ILE A 152 -1.33 6.52 -4.38
CA ILE A 152 -1.73 6.71 -5.77
C ILE A 152 -1.75 8.21 -6.05
N VAL A 153 -1.04 8.60 -7.10
CA VAL A 153 -1.23 9.89 -7.73
C VAL A 153 -2.51 9.84 -8.56
N VAL A 154 -3.51 10.63 -8.17
CA VAL A 154 -4.75 10.80 -8.93
C VAL A 154 -4.68 12.16 -9.62
N ASP A 155 -3.98 12.22 -10.75
CA ASP A 155 -3.93 13.39 -11.62
C ASP A 155 -5.00 13.28 -12.72
N ASP A 156 -6.25 13.14 -12.29
CA ASP A 156 -7.40 13.04 -13.16
C ASP A 156 -8.31 14.24 -12.89
N ARG A 157 -8.41 15.14 -13.87
CA ARG A 157 -9.23 16.36 -13.73
C ARG A 157 -10.68 16.03 -13.41
N VAL A 158 -11.25 15.00 -14.03
CA VAL A 158 -12.64 14.62 -13.82
C VAL A 158 -12.85 14.12 -12.40
N PHE A 159 -11.89 13.36 -11.87
CA PHE A 159 -11.91 12.93 -10.47
C PHE A 159 -11.91 14.13 -9.51
N ILE A 160 -10.98 15.07 -9.72
CA ILE A 160 -10.81 16.24 -8.86
C ILE A 160 -12.05 17.14 -8.92
N GLU A 161 -12.54 17.45 -10.12
CA GLU A 161 -13.76 18.25 -10.31
C GLU A 161 -14.99 17.57 -9.67
N THR A 162 -15.08 16.24 -9.72
CA THR A 162 -16.15 15.50 -9.08
C THR A 162 -16.11 15.63 -7.57
N LEU A 163 -14.91 15.54 -6.95
CA LEU A 163 -14.75 15.74 -5.51
C LEU A 163 -15.12 17.18 -5.11
N TYR A 164 -14.70 18.19 -5.87
CA TYR A 164 -15.11 19.57 -5.62
C TYR A 164 -16.62 19.75 -5.71
N ARG A 165 -17.28 19.13 -6.70
CA ARG A 165 -18.74 19.19 -6.82
C ARG A 165 -19.45 18.55 -5.63
N VAL A 166 -18.95 17.42 -5.13
CA VAL A 166 -19.50 16.77 -3.92
C VAL A 166 -19.32 17.68 -2.69
N TYR A 167 -18.16 18.32 -2.55
CA TYR A 167 -17.89 19.29 -1.50
C TYR A 167 -18.88 20.47 -1.53
N GLU A 168 -19.05 21.11 -2.69
CA GLU A 168 -19.99 22.23 -2.88
C GLU A 168 -21.43 21.84 -2.56
N LEU A 169 -21.86 20.65 -2.99
CA LEU A 169 -23.21 20.15 -2.67
C LEU A 169 -23.39 19.93 -1.17
N THR A 170 -22.35 19.47 -0.47
CA THR A 170 -22.37 19.21 0.97
C THR A 170 -22.40 20.52 1.76
N LYS A 171 -21.60 21.53 1.37
CA LYS A 171 -21.67 22.90 1.97
C LYS A 171 -23.07 23.47 1.89
N ARG A 172 -23.68 23.42 0.69
CA ARG A 172 -25.04 23.92 0.46
C ARG A 172 -26.07 23.19 1.32
N GLN A 173 -25.95 21.87 1.46
CA GLN A 173 -26.84 21.08 2.32
C GLN A 173 -26.64 21.39 3.81
N ALA A 174 -25.44 21.75 4.23
CA ALA A 174 -25.12 22.14 5.60
C ALA A 174 -25.57 23.58 5.94
N GLY A 175 -26.09 24.34 4.96
CA GLY A 175 -26.49 25.74 5.16
C GLY A 175 -25.31 26.70 5.27
N GLU A 176 -24.10 26.25 4.94
CA GLU A 176 -22.93 27.11 4.78
C GLU A 176 -23.05 27.78 3.41
N GLU A 177 -23.23 29.11 3.36
CA GLU A 177 -23.27 29.84 2.10
C GLU A 177 -22.02 29.53 1.27
N ALA A 178 -22.25 29.28 -0.03
CA ALA A 178 -21.25 28.78 -0.97
C ALA A 178 -20.04 29.71 -1.06
#